data_AF-L7JF40-F1
#
_entry.id   AF-L7JF40-F1
#
_cell.length_a   1.000
_cell.length_b   1.000
_cell.length_c   1.000
_cell.angle_alpha   90.00
_cell.angle_beta   90.00
_cell.angle_gamma   90.00
#
_symmetry.space_group_name_H-M   'P 1'
#
loop_
_entity.id
_entity.type
_entity.pdbx_description
1 polymer ?
#
loop_
_entity_poly.entity_id
_entity_poly.type
_entity_poly.pdbx_seq_one_letter_code
_entity_poly.pdbx_strand_id
1 'polypeptide(L)'
;MSFIRTVMAALVLLTAPAAAAKFCDGQVCYSEFVSPQKIAFRVAIPDTAAQGTNFDMLLQIVAPKTVGWAGIAWAGRMVNNPLTIAYSDGGSSVTGGALDPACTTAAIAWAMAHAAPAQPSSNTSSIRYHSSRDHISFDLAAAKIANFNDVVGALREFGAGTV
;
A
#
# COMPACT_ATOMS: atom_id res chain seq x y z
N MET A 1 42.32 44.71 -10.95
CA MET A 1 42.47 43.30 -10.51
C MET A 1 41.17 42.90 -9.82
N SER A 2 40.31 42.16 -10.53
CA SER A 2 38.96 41.78 -10.08
C SER A 2 39.00 40.36 -9.54
N PHE A 3 38.60 40.15 -8.28
CA PHE A 3 38.45 38.83 -7.67
C PHE A 3 36.98 38.41 -7.73
N ILE A 4 36.64 37.54 -8.67
CA ILE A 4 35.35 36.86 -8.72
C ILE A 4 35.36 35.76 -7.65
N ARG A 5 34.60 35.95 -6.57
CA ARG A 5 34.29 34.89 -5.60
C ARG A 5 33.03 34.17 -6.06
N THR A 6 33.22 33.00 -6.68
CA THR A 6 32.16 32.06 -7.02
C THR A 6 31.46 31.57 -5.75
N VAL A 7 30.17 31.89 -5.61
CA VAL A 7 29.30 31.27 -4.61
C VAL A 7 28.83 29.93 -5.19
N MET A 8 29.39 28.82 -4.70
CA MET A 8 28.81 27.49 -4.96
C MET A 8 27.51 27.36 -4.17
N ALA A 9 26.37 27.40 -4.85
CA ALA A 9 25.10 26.96 -4.30
C ALA A 9 25.06 25.43 -4.32
N ALA A 10 25.14 24.80 -3.14
CA ALA A 10 24.89 23.38 -3.00
C ALA A 10 23.41 23.10 -3.26
N LEU A 11 23.09 22.50 -4.42
CA LEU A 11 21.76 21.99 -4.72
C LEU A 11 21.52 20.74 -3.88
N VAL A 12 20.86 20.89 -2.75
CA VAL A 12 20.32 19.76 -1.97
C VAL A 12 19.14 19.18 -2.77
N LEU A 13 19.33 18.02 -3.39
CA LEU A 13 18.25 17.22 -3.95
C LEU A 13 17.43 16.66 -2.78
N LEU A 14 16.34 17.32 -2.41
CA LEU A 14 15.30 16.69 -1.59
C LEU A 14 14.64 15.61 -2.46
N THR A 15 14.97 14.34 -2.21
CA THR A 15 14.21 13.21 -2.74
C THR A 15 12.84 13.22 -2.06
N ALA A 16 11.84 13.79 -2.73
CA ALA A 16 10.45 13.64 -2.29
C ALA A 16 10.11 12.14 -2.29
N PRO A 17 9.40 11.63 -1.27
CA PRO A 17 8.94 10.25 -1.28
C PRO A 17 8.08 10.02 -2.52
N ALA A 18 8.22 8.87 -3.15
CA ALA A 18 7.41 8.49 -4.30
C ALA A 18 5.93 8.49 -3.87
N ALA A 19 5.18 9.46 -4.39
CA ALA A 19 3.75 9.56 -4.16
C ALA A 19 3.02 8.53 -5.02
N ALA A 20 1.93 7.99 -4.49
CA ALA A 20 1.05 7.14 -5.28
C ALA A 20 0.33 7.95 -6.38
N ALA A 21 0.01 7.29 -7.49
CA ALA A 21 -0.69 7.85 -8.64
C ALA A 21 -1.99 7.08 -8.92
N LYS A 22 -2.94 7.71 -9.63
CA LYS A 22 -4.20 7.05 -10.00
C LYS A 22 -3.97 5.93 -11.02
N PHE A 23 -4.53 4.75 -10.78
CA PHE A 23 -4.53 3.59 -11.68
C PHE A 23 -5.93 2.97 -11.73
N CYS A 24 -6.47 2.68 -12.92
CA CYS A 24 -7.79 2.06 -13.03
C CYS A 24 -7.69 0.66 -13.66
N ASP A 25 -8.30 -0.32 -13.00
CA ASP A 25 -8.45 -1.72 -13.44
C ASP A 25 -9.93 -2.02 -13.64
N GLY A 26 -10.37 -2.09 -14.90
CA GLY A 26 -11.79 -2.22 -15.22
C GLY A 26 -12.62 -1.10 -14.60
N GLN A 27 -13.53 -1.47 -13.69
CA GLN A 27 -14.46 -0.54 -13.02
C GLN A 27 -13.89 0.08 -11.73
N VAL A 28 -12.69 -0.30 -11.30
CA VAL A 28 -12.10 0.14 -10.02
C VAL A 28 -10.93 1.10 -10.31
N CYS A 29 -10.97 2.29 -9.72
CA CYS A 29 -9.82 3.20 -9.73
C CYS A 29 -9.17 3.21 -8.35
N TYR A 30 -7.87 2.95 -8.34
CA TYR A 30 -7.02 2.88 -7.17
C TYR A 30 -6.07 4.08 -7.11
N SER A 31 -5.62 4.37 -5.90
CA SER A 31 -4.32 4.99 -5.67
C SER A 31 -3.26 3.89 -5.68
N GLU A 32 -2.31 3.97 -6.61
CA GLU A 32 -1.27 2.98 -6.86
C GLU A 32 0.12 3.52 -6.52
N PHE A 33 0.89 2.70 -5.83
CA PHE A 33 2.34 2.84 -5.75
C PHE A 33 3.01 1.58 -6.27
N VAL A 34 4.06 1.73 -7.09
CA VAL A 34 4.90 0.62 -7.57
C VAL A 34 6.29 0.72 -6.95
N SER A 35 6.67 -0.31 -6.18
CA SER A 35 7.97 -0.35 -5.53
C SER A 35 9.13 -0.57 -6.52
N PRO A 36 10.38 -0.29 -6.12
CA PRO A 36 11.56 -0.63 -6.93
C PRO A 36 11.62 -2.13 -7.31
N GLN A 37 11.07 -3.00 -6.45
CA GLN A 37 10.97 -4.45 -6.63
C GLN A 37 9.78 -4.85 -7.51
N LYS A 38 9.12 -3.89 -8.16
CA LYS A 38 8.00 -4.09 -9.09
C LYS A 38 6.77 -4.70 -8.42
N ILE A 39 6.54 -4.38 -7.15
CA ILE A 39 5.32 -4.71 -6.42
C ILE A 39 4.38 -3.52 -6.52
N ALA A 40 3.19 -3.70 -7.08
CA ALA A 40 2.15 -2.69 -7.06
C ALA A 40 1.30 -2.85 -5.79
N PHE A 41 1.17 -1.77 -5.02
CA PHE A 41 0.27 -1.64 -3.89
C PHE A 41 -0.83 -0.65 -4.27
N ARG A 42 -2.08 -1.08 -4.18
CA ARG A 42 -3.23 -0.35 -4.69
C ARG A 42 -4.32 -0.28 -3.65
N VAL A 43 -4.85 0.92 -3.41
CA VAL A 43 -5.91 1.17 -2.44
C VAL A 43 -7.07 1.90 -3.11
N ALA A 44 -8.29 1.41 -2.88
CA ALA A 44 -9.52 2.14 -3.17
C ALA A 44 -10.43 2.15 -1.94
N ILE A 45 -11.14 3.26 -1.73
CA ILE A 45 -12.05 3.50 -0.61
C ILE A 45 -13.36 4.09 -1.14
N PRO A 46 -14.48 3.95 -0.42
CA PRO A 46 -15.72 4.60 -0.84
C PRO A 46 -15.57 6.12 -0.79
N ASP A 47 -16.14 6.81 -1.78
CA ASP A 47 -16.19 8.27 -1.79
C ASP A 47 -17.03 8.85 -0.64
N THR A 48 -17.95 8.04 -0.09
CA THR A 48 -18.76 8.32 1.10
C THR A 48 -18.03 8.06 2.42
N ALA A 49 -16.77 7.58 2.41
CA ALA A 49 -16.01 7.34 3.63
C ALA A 49 -15.87 8.62 4.46
N ALA A 50 -16.41 8.59 5.68
CA ALA A 50 -16.37 9.70 6.62
C ALA A 50 -15.37 9.43 7.75
N GLN A 51 -14.70 10.48 8.19
CA GLN A 51 -13.78 10.41 9.32
C GLN A 51 -14.51 9.87 10.57
N GLY A 52 -13.85 8.99 11.32
CA GLY A 52 -14.42 8.41 12.54
C GLY A 52 -15.51 7.34 12.31
N THR A 53 -15.78 6.98 11.06
CA THR A 53 -16.68 5.87 10.71
C THR A 53 -15.89 4.68 10.16
N ASN A 54 -16.39 3.48 10.40
CA ASN A 54 -15.83 2.29 9.78
C ASN A 54 -16.28 2.20 8.32
N PHE A 55 -15.36 1.84 7.43
CA PHE A 55 -15.63 1.59 6.02
C PHE A 55 -14.79 0.42 5.52
N ASP A 56 -15.32 -0.30 4.54
CA ASP A 56 -14.58 -1.32 3.82
C ASP A 56 -13.56 -0.67 2.88
N MET A 57 -12.46 -1.36 2.60
CA MET A 57 -11.48 -0.91 1.62
C MET A 57 -11.09 -2.03 0.66
N LEU A 58 -10.74 -1.65 -0.56
CA LEU A 58 -10.12 -2.55 -1.52
C LEU A 58 -8.62 -2.39 -1.44
N LEU A 59 -7.93 -3.49 -1.17
CA LEU A 59 -6.48 -3.58 -1.25
C LEU A 59 -6.13 -4.59 -2.34
N GLN A 60 -5.27 -4.19 -3.27
CA GLN A 60 -4.67 -5.09 -4.24
C GLN A 60 -3.14 -5.02 -4.13
N ILE A 61 -2.51 -6.18 -4.00
CA ILE A 61 -1.06 -6.34 -4.00
C ILE A 61 -0.71 -7.22 -5.20
N VAL A 62 -0.01 -6.65 -6.18
CA VAL A 62 0.46 -7.37 -7.37
C VAL A 62 1.98 -7.48 -7.27
N ALA A 63 2.48 -8.68 -7.00
CA ALA A 63 3.90 -8.93 -6.79
C ALA A 63 4.46 -9.95 -7.80
N PRO A 64 5.74 -9.85 -8.20
CA PRO A 64 6.41 -10.91 -8.94
C PRO A 64 6.41 -12.24 -8.16
N LYS A 65 6.35 -13.37 -8.86
CA LYS A 65 6.38 -14.72 -8.24
C LYS A 65 7.65 -15.01 -7.41
N THR A 66 8.70 -14.22 -7.58
CA THR A 66 9.95 -14.29 -6.80
C THR A 66 9.85 -13.62 -5.43
N VAL A 67 8.73 -12.97 -5.13
CA VAL A 67 8.44 -12.39 -3.81
C VAL A 67 7.70 -13.44 -3.00
N GLY A 68 8.28 -13.83 -1.86
CA GLY A 68 7.71 -14.83 -0.97
C GLY A 68 6.56 -14.28 -0.13
N TRP A 69 6.68 -13.03 0.32
CA TRP A 69 5.58 -12.28 0.93
C TRP A 69 5.76 -10.78 0.70
N ALA A 70 4.65 -10.05 0.63
CA ALA A 70 4.59 -8.60 0.60
C ALA A 70 3.57 -8.10 1.61
N GLY A 71 3.77 -6.88 2.14
CA GLY A 71 2.88 -6.36 3.15
C GLY A 71 2.93 -4.85 3.32
N ILE A 72 1.92 -4.36 4.03
CA ILE A 72 1.67 -2.96 4.33
C ILE A 72 1.59 -2.79 5.85
N ALA A 73 2.18 -1.69 6.34
CA ALA A 73 1.91 -1.16 7.66
C ALA A 73 0.99 0.06 7.54
N TRP A 74 -0.24 -0.09 8.03
CA TRP A 74 -1.20 1.00 8.12
C TRP A 74 -0.65 2.06 9.09
N ALA A 75 -0.74 3.35 8.76
CA ALA A 75 -0.09 4.46 9.49
C ALA A 75 1.45 4.50 9.48
N GLY A 76 2.10 3.82 8.52
CA GLY A 76 3.46 4.17 8.12
C GLY A 76 4.60 3.58 8.95
N ARG A 77 4.34 2.78 9.98
CA ARG A 77 5.42 2.09 10.74
C ARG A 77 4.97 0.71 11.23
N MET A 78 5.91 -0.23 11.30
CA MET A 78 5.63 -1.62 11.67
C MET A 78 5.13 -1.78 13.12
N VAL A 79 5.73 -1.05 14.07
CA VAL A 79 5.46 -1.25 15.49
C VAL A 79 4.17 -0.53 15.91
N ASN A 80 3.30 -1.26 16.61
CA ASN A 80 2.04 -0.76 17.17
C ASN A 80 1.05 -0.19 16.15
N ASN A 81 1.11 -0.65 14.90
CA ASN A 81 0.05 -0.39 13.94
C ASN A 81 -0.38 -1.69 13.28
N PRO A 82 -1.60 -1.69 12.71
CA PRO A 82 -2.08 -2.86 12.04
C PRO A 82 -1.31 -3.13 10.75
N LEU A 83 -1.07 -4.40 10.48
CA LEU A 83 -0.31 -4.87 9.32
C LEU A 83 -1.19 -5.76 8.44
N THR A 84 -1.01 -5.65 7.13
CA THR A 84 -1.55 -6.59 6.16
C THR A 84 -0.40 -7.30 5.47
N ILE A 85 -0.36 -8.62 5.53
CA ILE A 85 0.64 -9.46 4.85
C ILE A 85 -0.08 -10.38 3.87
N ALA A 86 0.45 -10.50 2.64
CA ALA A 86 -0.09 -11.38 1.60
C ALA A 86 1.03 -12.19 0.93
N TYR A 87 0.68 -13.40 0.49
CA TYR A 87 1.57 -14.33 -0.21
C TYR A 87 0.77 -15.28 -1.12
N SER A 88 1.46 -16.00 -2.01
CA SER A 88 0.89 -16.51 -3.27
C SER A 88 0.00 -17.77 -3.19
N ASP A 89 -0.10 -18.45 -2.05
CA ASP A 89 -1.00 -19.61 -1.90
C ASP A 89 -2.45 -19.24 -1.56
N GLY A 90 -2.79 -17.95 -1.61
CA GLY A 90 -4.10 -17.42 -1.23
C GLY A 90 -4.18 -16.94 0.22
N GLY A 91 -3.13 -17.14 1.03
CA GLY A 91 -3.04 -16.63 2.39
C GLY A 91 -2.82 -15.11 2.42
N SER A 92 -3.78 -14.40 3.00
CA SER A 92 -3.63 -13.01 3.46
C SER A 92 -4.00 -12.95 4.93
N SER A 93 -3.19 -12.27 5.75
CA SER A 93 -3.51 -12.00 7.15
C SER A 93 -3.56 -10.50 7.39
N VAL A 94 -4.63 -10.05 8.04
CA VAL A 94 -4.88 -8.65 8.38
C VAL A 94 -5.26 -8.57 9.85
N THR A 95 -4.62 -7.67 10.57
CA THR A 95 -5.20 -7.10 11.79
C THR A 95 -5.67 -5.70 11.37
N GLY A 96 -6.95 -5.37 11.58
CA GLY A 96 -7.66 -4.27 10.91
C GLY A 96 -6.92 -2.92 10.89
N GLY A 97 -6.88 -2.26 9.72
CA GLY A 97 -6.16 -1.01 9.45
C GLY A 97 -6.86 0.28 9.91
N ALA A 98 -6.13 1.39 9.91
CA ALA A 98 -6.69 2.73 10.13
C ALA A 98 -6.22 3.68 9.01
N LEU A 99 -7.19 4.25 8.28
CA LEU A 99 -7.01 5.31 7.31
C LEU A 99 -7.96 6.45 7.66
N ASP A 100 -7.49 7.69 7.63
CA ASP A 100 -8.37 8.86 7.70
C ASP A 100 -8.82 9.25 6.28
N PRO A 101 -10.07 8.99 5.89
CA PRO A 101 -10.55 9.27 4.54
C PRO A 101 -10.72 10.77 4.25
N ALA A 102 -10.62 11.63 5.26
CA ALA A 102 -10.65 13.08 5.08
C ALA A 102 -9.29 13.65 4.68
N CYS A 103 -8.18 12.94 4.92
CA CYS A 103 -6.86 13.36 4.47
C CYS A 103 -6.73 13.25 2.94
N THR A 104 -5.98 14.16 2.33
CA THR A 104 -5.60 14.06 0.91
C THR A 104 -4.52 13.01 0.69
N THR A 105 -3.71 12.72 1.70
CA THR A 105 -2.65 11.73 1.65
C THR A 105 -2.61 10.84 2.89
N ALA A 106 -2.35 9.55 2.72
CA ALA A 106 -2.10 8.61 3.82
C ALA A 106 -0.62 8.21 3.87
N ALA A 107 0.01 8.36 5.04
CA ALA A 107 1.34 7.82 5.29
C ALA A 107 1.24 6.31 5.55
N ILE A 108 1.78 5.52 4.62
CA ILE A 108 1.80 4.06 4.66
C ILE A 108 3.25 3.58 4.52
N ALA A 109 3.57 2.41 5.04
CA ALA A 109 4.84 1.76 4.76
C ALA A 109 4.59 0.40 4.12
N TRP A 110 5.54 -0.06 3.33
CA TRP A 110 5.50 -1.37 2.69
C TRP A 110 6.75 -2.17 3.02
N ALA A 111 6.64 -3.49 2.92
CA ALA A 111 7.73 -4.41 3.12
C ALA A 111 7.57 -5.67 2.26
N MET A 112 8.68 -6.34 1.94
CA MET A 112 8.67 -7.66 1.29
C MET A 112 9.87 -8.51 1.71
N ALA A 113 9.74 -9.84 1.56
CA ALA A 113 10.86 -10.75 1.54
C ALA A 113 10.75 -11.76 0.38
N HIS A 114 11.89 -12.21 -0.13
CA HIS A 114 11.95 -13.29 -1.12
C HIS A 114 11.61 -14.66 -0.51
N ALA A 115 11.87 -14.83 0.79
CA ALA A 115 11.53 -16.07 1.48
C ALA A 115 10.01 -16.14 1.70
N ALA A 116 9.40 -17.25 1.30
CA ALA A 116 8.00 -17.55 1.59
C ALA A 116 7.77 -17.72 3.11
N PRO A 117 6.51 -17.65 3.58
CA PRO A 117 6.14 -18.07 4.93
C PRO A 117 6.58 -19.51 5.21
N ALA A 118 6.84 -19.84 6.48
CA ALA A 118 7.29 -21.17 6.89
C ALA A 118 6.24 -22.27 6.63
N GLN A 119 4.95 -21.94 6.75
CA GLN A 119 3.81 -22.80 6.46
C GLN A 119 2.83 -22.02 5.58
N PRO A 120 3.07 -21.95 4.26
CA PRO A 120 2.34 -21.07 3.38
C PRO A 120 0.80 -21.23 3.55
N SER A 121 0.27 -22.45 3.61
CA SER A 121 -1.18 -22.68 3.79
C SER A 121 -1.79 -22.23 5.15
N SER A 122 -1.02 -21.64 6.07
CA SER A 122 -1.48 -21.15 7.37
C SER A 122 -1.37 -19.63 7.47
N ASN A 123 -2.50 -18.96 7.69
CA ASN A 123 -2.56 -17.50 7.92
C ASN A 123 -1.93 -17.04 9.25
N THR A 124 -1.48 -17.98 10.09
CA THR A 124 -0.69 -17.73 11.31
C THR A 124 0.78 -18.16 11.17
N SER A 125 1.22 -18.48 9.95
CA SER A 125 2.60 -18.86 9.68
C SER A 125 3.58 -17.79 10.13
N SER A 126 4.74 -18.23 10.62
CA SER A 126 5.88 -17.33 10.75
C SER A 126 6.37 -16.87 9.37
N ILE A 127 6.83 -15.63 9.32
CA ILE A 127 7.47 -15.03 8.14
C ILE A 127 8.88 -14.57 8.53
N ARG A 128 9.80 -14.54 7.55
CA ARG A 128 11.12 -13.95 7.76
C ARG A 128 11.06 -12.43 7.79
N TYR A 129 12.07 -11.81 8.38
CA TYR A 129 12.29 -10.37 8.30
C TYR A 129 12.35 -9.89 6.84
N HIS A 130 11.77 -8.73 6.56
CA HIS A 130 11.75 -8.16 5.21
C HIS A 130 13.15 -7.83 4.70
N SER A 131 13.42 -8.17 3.43
CA SER A 131 14.66 -7.80 2.74
C SER A 131 14.60 -6.43 2.09
N SER A 132 13.41 -5.87 1.87
CA SER A 132 13.22 -4.48 1.43
C SER A 132 11.98 -3.88 2.07
N ARG A 133 12.02 -2.57 2.33
CA ARG A 133 10.93 -1.79 2.92
C ARG A 133 11.10 -0.30 2.58
N ASP A 134 10.02 0.45 2.58
CA ASP A 134 10.07 1.91 2.56
C ASP A 134 8.73 2.52 3.00
N HIS A 135 8.69 3.85 3.06
CA HIS A 135 7.49 4.66 3.26
C HIS A 135 6.90 5.13 1.93
N ILE A 136 5.58 5.26 1.89
CA ILE A 136 4.78 5.73 0.75
C ILE A 136 3.79 6.77 1.28
N SER A 137 3.51 7.77 0.45
CA SER A 137 2.35 8.65 0.63
C SER A 137 1.29 8.26 -0.41
N PHE A 138 0.22 7.61 0.03
CA PHE A 138 -0.91 7.32 -0.86
C PHE A 138 -1.74 8.58 -1.07
N ASP A 139 -2.04 8.90 -2.33
CA ASP A 139 -3.04 9.91 -2.67
C ASP A 139 -4.44 9.32 -2.39
N LEU A 140 -5.06 9.74 -1.30
CA LEU A 140 -6.40 9.27 -0.93
C LEU A 140 -7.50 9.92 -1.76
N ALA A 141 -7.26 11.08 -2.37
CA ALA A 141 -8.22 11.67 -3.29
C ALA A 141 -8.35 10.82 -4.55
N ALA A 142 -7.23 10.27 -5.06
CA ALA A 142 -7.24 9.31 -6.15
C ALA A 142 -7.85 7.95 -5.80
N ALA A 143 -7.89 7.59 -4.50
CA ALA A 143 -8.42 6.31 -4.01
C ALA A 143 -9.96 6.28 -3.89
N LYS A 144 -10.64 7.43 -3.88
CA LYS A 144 -12.10 7.49 -3.69
C LYS A 144 -12.86 7.08 -4.95
N ILE A 145 -13.80 6.13 -4.80
CA ILE A 145 -14.66 5.66 -5.89
C ILE A 145 -16.15 5.65 -5.49
N ALA A 146 -17.02 6.04 -6.42
CA ALA A 146 -18.46 6.15 -6.20
C ALA A 146 -19.20 4.80 -6.27
N ASN A 147 -18.72 3.88 -7.10
CA ASN A 147 -19.29 2.54 -7.30
C ASN A 147 -18.73 1.50 -6.32
N PHE A 148 -18.22 1.92 -5.16
CA PHE A 148 -17.50 1.06 -4.23
C PHE A 148 -18.31 -0.17 -3.79
N ASN A 149 -19.56 0.04 -3.39
CA ASN A 149 -20.42 -1.04 -2.88
C ASN A 149 -20.74 -2.07 -3.96
N ASP A 150 -20.95 -1.63 -5.20
CA ASP A 150 -21.20 -2.52 -6.35
C ASP A 150 -19.97 -3.39 -6.64
N VAL A 151 -18.79 -2.79 -6.61
CA VAL A 151 -17.51 -3.49 -6.80
C VAL A 151 -17.26 -4.50 -5.70
N VAL A 152 -17.47 -4.14 -4.43
CA VAL A 152 -17.34 -5.08 -3.29
C VAL A 152 -18.31 -6.24 -3.44
N GLY A 153 -19.57 -5.98 -3.82
CA GLY A 153 -20.56 -7.01 -4.10
C GLY A 153 -20.07 -8.01 -5.14
N ALA A 154 -19.61 -7.52 -6.29
CA ALA A 154 -19.06 -8.36 -7.35
C ALA A 154 -17.82 -9.16 -6.90
N LEU A 155 -16.88 -8.53 -6.20
CA LEU A 155 -15.64 -9.19 -5.75
C LEU A 155 -15.92 -10.30 -4.72
N ARG A 156 -16.92 -10.14 -3.86
CA ARG A 156 -17.35 -11.17 -2.91
C ARG A 156 -17.90 -12.41 -3.63
N GLU A 157 -18.55 -12.24 -4.78
CA GLU A 157 -19.05 -13.36 -5.59
C GLU A 157 -17.92 -14.13 -6.32
N PHE A 158 -16.81 -13.47 -6.65
CA PHE A 158 -15.64 -14.09 -7.28
C PHE A 158 -14.59 -14.63 -6.30
N GLY A 159 -14.91 -14.69 -5.00
CA GLY A 159 -14.04 -15.29 -3.99
C GLY A 159 -12.85 -14.42 -3.59
N ALA A 160 -12.94 -13.09 -3.74
CA ALA A 160 -12.01 -12.20 -3.05
C ALA A 160 -12.12 -12.47 -1.54
N GLY A 161 -11.01 -12.90 -0.92
CA GLY A 161 -10.99 -13.24 0.49
C GLY A 161 -11.45 -12.07 1.34
N THR A 162 -12.51 -12.25 2.11
CA THR A 162 -12.88 -11.33 3.18
C THR A 162 -11.89 -11.54 4.32
N VAL A 163 -11.19 -10.47 4.70
CA VAL A 163 -10.37 -10.43 5.91
C VAL A 163 -11.14 -9.86 7.08
#